data_AF-A0A957FYI3-F1
#
_entry.id   AF-A0A957FYI3-F1
#
_cell.length_a   1.000
_cell.length_b   1.000
_cell.length_c   1.000
_cell.angle_alpha   90.00
_cell.angle_beta   90.00
_cell.angle_gamma   90.00
#
_symmetry.space_group_name_H-M   'P 1'
#
loop_
_entity.id
_entity.type
_entity.pdbx_description
1 polymer ?
#
loop_
_entity_poly.entity_id
_entity_poly.type
_entity_poly.pdbx_seq_one_letter_code
_entity_poly.pdbx_strand_id
1 'polypeptide(L)'
;AVRDVNWIAGAVPDQPVEAAVKIRYKAQKIAAAITATGPDTADITFASDVFGITSGQGAVFYEGSHCLGGGIIADREPAGIPLPVLEVAR
;
A
#
# COMPACT_ATOMS: atom_id res chain seq x y z
N ALA A 1 4.19 -4.36 0.16
CA ALA A 1 4.67 -4.04 1.51
C ALA A 1 5.45 -2.73 1.56
N VAL A 2 5.28 -1.98 2.66
CA VAL A 2 6.07 -0.82 3.06
C VAL A 2 6.68 -1.04 4.44
N ARG A 3 7.88 -0.50 4.65
CA ARG A 3 8.64 -0.56 5.90
C ARG A 3 9.02 0.84 6.37
N ASP A 4 9.60 0.94 7.57
CA ASP A 4 9.98 2.22 8.20
C ASP A 4 8.79 3.20 8.22
N VAL A 5 7.59 2.67 8.47
CA VAL A 5 6.35 3.44 8.47
C VAL A 5 6.33 4.33 9.70
N ASN A 6 6.23 5.64 9.44
CA ASN A 6 5.98 6.63 10.47
C ASN A 6 4.50 7.00 10.49
N TRP A 7 3.80 6.65 11.56
CA TRP A 7 2.39 6.98 11.77
C TRP A 7 2.26 8.35 12.43
N ILE A 8 1.78 9.35 11.68
CA ILE A 8 1.69 10.74 12.16
C ILE A 8 0.55 10.92 13.16
N ALA A 9 -0.51 10.12 13.05
CA ALA A 9 -1.61 10.13 14.01
C ALA A 9 -1.21 9.57 15.39
N GLY A 10 0.02 9.08 15.56
CA GLY A 10 0.55 8.60 16.84
C GLY A 10 0.08 7.22 17.28
N ALA A 11 -0.83 6.59 16.53
CA ALA A 11 -1.30 5.24 16.75
C ALA A 11 -1.19 4.41 15.47
N VAL A 12 -0.79 3.15 15.63
CA VAL A 12 -0.86 2.14 14.58
C VAL A 12 -2.33 1.74 14.43
N PRO A 13 -2.90 1.73 13.21
CA PRO A 13 -4.28 1.28 13.02
C PRO A 13 -4.43 -0.21 13.31
N ASP A 14 -5.40 -0.58 14.15
CA ASP A 14 -5.73 -1.98 14.45
C ASP A 14 -6.55 -2.66 13.35
N GLN A 15 -7.11 -1.86 12.44
CA GLN A 15 -7.94 -2.30 11.32
C GLN A 15 -7.46 -1.67 10.01
N PRO A 16 -7.75 -2.29 8.85
CA PRO A 16 -7.48 -1.69 7.56
C PRO A 16 -8.12 -0.31 7.42
N VAL A 17 -7.35 0.66 6.93
CA VAL A 17 -7.79 2.04 6.73
C VAL A 17 -7.91 2.33 5.24
N GLU A 18 -9.09 2.76 4.80
CA GLU A 18 -9.31 3.30 3.46
C GLU A 18 -8.65 4.68 3.35
N ALA A 19 -7.66 4.80 2.48
CA ALA A 19 -6.86 6.02 2.34
C ALA A 19 -6.45 6.26 0.89
N ALA A 20 -5.88 7.42 0.65
CA ALA A 20 -5.29 7.77 -0.63
C ALA A 20 -3.76 7.76 -0.50
N VAL A 21 -3.08 6.93 -1.31
CA VAL A 21 -1.64 6.74 -1.25
C VAL A 21 -0.95 7.49 -2.38
N LYS A 22 0.18 8.12 -2.08
CA LYS A 22 1.03 8.83 -3.02
C LYS A 22 2.44 8.23 -3.03
N ILE A 23 2.82 7.60 -4.14
CA ILE A 23 4.10 6.87 -4.32
C ILE A 23 5.18 7.68 -5.07
N ARG A 24 4.83 8.84 -5.64
CA ARG A 24 5.79 9.77 -6.26
C ARG A 24 5.32 11.22 -6.11
N TYR A 25 6.25 12.18 -6.02
CA TYR A 25 5.92 13.59 -5.77
C TYR A 25 4.93 14.19 -6.80
N LYS A 26 5.03 13.80 -8.07
CA LYS A 26 4.14 14.26 -9.15
C LYS A 26 2.97 13.31 -9.45
N ALA A 27 2.78 12.22 -8.70
CA ALA A 27 1.63 11.33 -8.88
C ALA A 27 0.37 11.95 -8.28
N GLN A 28 -0.75 11.58 -8.90
CA GLN A 28 -2.05 11.65 -8.25
C GLN A 28 -2.10 10.67 -7.08
N LYS A 29 -2.89 11.00 -6.07
CA LYS A 29 -3.19 10.07 -4.98
C LYS A 29 -4.08 8.95 -5.53
N ILE A 30 -3.83 7.72 -5.12
CA ILE A 30 -4.57 6.54 -5.57
C ILE A 30 -5.27 5.95 -4.36
N ALA A 31 -6.56 5.65 -4.48
CA ALA A 31 -7.32 5.00 -3.42
C ALA A 31 -6.71 3.61 -3.11
N ALA A 32 -6.51 3.33 -1.83
CA ALA A 32 -5.94 2.09 -1.35
C ALA A 32 -6.38 1.80 0.10
N ALA A 33 -6.48 0.52 0.43
CA ALA A 33 -6.58 0.07 1.80
C ALA A 33 -5.18 -0.13 2.39
N ILE A 34 -4.94 0.39 3.58
CA ILE A 34 -3.68 0.26 4.31
C ILE A 34 -3.92 -0.65 5.50
N THR A 35 -3.19 -1.76 5.58
CA THR A 35 -3.26 -2.70 6.69
C THR A 35 -1.92 -2.67 7.42
N ALA A 36 -1.91 -2.27 8.69
CA ALA A 36 -0.71 -2.36 9.50
C ALA A 36 -0.35 -3.85 9.73
N THR A 37 0.91 -4.20 9.50
CA THR A 37 1.42 -5.56 9.72
C THR A 37 2.41 -5.63 10.88
N GLY A 38 2.71 -4.48 11.48
CA GLY A 38 3.65 -4.30 12.58
C GLY A 38 3.67 -2.85 13.04
N PRO A 39 4.55 -2.50 13.99
CA PRO A 39 4.65 -1.13 14.51
C PRO A 39 5.11 -0.12 13.45
N ASP A 40 5.94 -0.55 12.51
CA ASP A 40 6.59 0.25 11.46
C ASP A 40 6.48 -0.40 10.07
N THR A 41 5.57 -1.35 9.89
CA THR A 41 5.31 -2.02 8.62
C THR A 41 3.83 -2.00 8.27
N ALA A 42 3.53 -1.92 6.97
CA ALA A 42 2.17 -2.00 6.47
C ALA A 42 2.12 -2.62 5.08
N ASP A 43 0.95 -3.14 4.74
CA ASP A 43 0.59 -3.51 3.37
C ASP A 43 -0.40 -2.51 2.79
N ILE A 44 -0.24 -2.27 1.49
CA ILE A 44 -1.04 -1.31 0.74
C ILE A 44 -1.67 -2.05 -0.42
N THR A 45 -2.99 -2.11 -0.41
CA THR A 45 -3.79 -2.71 -1.48
C THR A 45 -4.45 -1.59 -2.25
N PHE A 46 -3.94 -1.30 -3.45
CA PHE A 46 -4.51 -0.28 -4.32
C PHE A 46 -5.84 -0.75 -4.92
N ALA A 47 -6.82 0.16 -5.00
CA ALA A 47 -8.12 -0.13 -5.61
C ALA A 47 -8.06 -0.30 -7.14
N SER A 48 -6.94 0.02 -7.76
CA SER A 48 -6.70 -0.14 -9.19
C SER A 48 -5.24 -0.43 -9.46
N ASP A 49 -4.93 -1.00 -10.63
CA ASP A 49 -3.56 -1.27 -11.03
C ASP A 49 -2.70 0.00 -11.06
N VAL A 50 -1.53 -0.10 -10.46
CA VAL A 50 -0.58 1.00 -10.39
C VAL A 50 0.72 0.61 -11.07
N PHE A 51 1.11 1.41 -12.06
CA PHE A 51 2.38 1.26 -12.76
C PHE A 51 3.48 2.10 -12.10
N GLY A 52 4.72 1.59 -12.15
CA GLY A 52 5.90 2.31 -11.69
C GLY A 52 6.07 2.37 -10.17
N ILE A 53 5.58 1.36 -9.45
CA ILE A 53 5.97 1.11 -8.05
C ILE A 53 7.38 0.51 -8.06
N THR A 54 8.33 1.21 -7.43
CA THR A 54 9.72 0.77 -7.31
C THR A 54 10.12 0.70 -5.84
N SER A 55 10.83 -0.35 -5.44
CA SER A 55 11.40 -0.45 -4.09
C SER A 55 12.35 0.71 -3.80
N GLY A 56 12.39 1.16 -2.55
CA GLY A 56 13.15 2.32 -2.10
C GLY A 56 12.45 3.67 -2.31
N GLN A 57 11.31 3.73 -3.01
CA GLN A 57 10.50 4.95 -3.07
C GLN A 57 9.68 5.16 -1.80
N GLY A 58 9.34 6.41 -1.51
CA GLY A 58 8.45 6.75 -0.41
C GLY A 58 6.97 6.60 -0.80
N ALA A 59 6.18 6.01 0.08
CA ALA A 59 4.72 5.96 0.00
C ALA A 59 4.13 6.77 1.16
N VAL A 60 3.26 7.74 0.86
CA VAL A 60 2.62 8.59 1.86
C VAL A 60 1.11 8.39 1.83
N PHE A 61 0.50 8.29 3.00
CA PHE A 61 -0.89 7.91 3.21
C PHE A 61 -1.72 9.12 3.62
N TYR A 62 -2.87 9.30 2.99
CA TYR A 62 -3.75 10.44 3.23
C TYR A 62 -5.19 10.03 3.46
N GLU A 63 -5.82 10.59 4.49
CA GLU A 63 -7.28 10.61 4.63
C GLU A 63 -7.76 12.02 4.25
N GLY A 64 -8.28 12.17 3.04
CA GLY A 64 -8.58 13.49 2.47
C GLY A 64 -7.34 14.40 2.41
N SER A 65 -7.31 15.43 3.27
CA SER A 65 -6.19 16.37 3.43
C SER A 65 -5.24 15.99 4.57
N HIS A 66 -5.60 15.06 5.45
CA HIS A 66 -4.79 14.67 6.60
C HIS A 66 -3.74 13.64 6.20
N CYS A 67 -2.50 13.84 6.64
CA CYS A 67 -1.42 12.87 6.48
C CYS A 67 -1.51 11.86 7.61
N LEU A 68 -1.80 10.60 7.30
CA LEU A 68 -1.86 9.52 8.29
C LEU A 68 -0.46 9.00 8.61
N GLY A 69 0.44 9.01 7.62
CA GLY A 69 1.76 8.44 7.74
C GLY A 69 2.46 8.25 6.42
N GLY A 70 3.58 7.57 6.46
CA GLY A 70 4.28 7.13 5.26
C GLY A 70 5.49 6.28 5.58
N GLY A 71 5.97 5.54 4.59
CA GLY A 71 7.10 4.63 4.72
C GLY A 71 7.81 4.41 3.39
N ILE A 72 8.75 3.48 3.38
CA ILE A 72 9.54 3.10 2.21
C ILE A 72 8.96 1.83 1.60
N ILE A 73 8.73 1.84 0.30
CA ILE A 73 8.29 0.67 -0.47
C ILE A 73 9.41 -0.38 -0.43
N ALA A 74 9.12 -1.51 0.20
CA ALA A 74 10.08 -2.60 0.37
C ALA A 74 9.91 -3.64 -0.73
N ASP A 75 8.67 -4.09 -0.92
CA ASP A 75 8.33 -5.16 -1.85
C ASP A 75 7.02 -4.86 -2.57
N ARG A 76 6.93 -5.29 -3.82
CA ARG A 76 5.72 -5.25 -4.63
C ARG A 76 5.35 -6.69 -4.97
N GLU A 77 4.29 -7.15 -4.34
CA GLU A 77 3.57 -8.31 -4.84
C GLU A 77 2.62 -7.84 -5.95
N PRO A 78 2.68 -8.39 -7.17
CA PRO A 78 1.60 -8.19 -8.12
C PRO A 78 0.32 -8.75 -7.51
N ALA A 79 -0.80 -8.02 -7.60
CA ALA A 79 -2.11 -8.55 -7.22
C ALA A 79 -2.24 -9.90 -7.92
N GLY A 80 -2.26 -10.99 -7.13
CA GLY A 80 -2.13 -12.34 -7.64
C GLY A 80 -3.10 -12.51 -8.81
N ILE A 81 -2.57 -12.69 -10.01
CA ILE A 81 -3.39 -13.18 -11.12
C ILE A 81 -3.83 -14.55 -10.60
N PRO A 82 -5.13 -14.82 -10.35
CA PRO A 82 -5.53 -16.18 -10.06
C PRO A 82 -5.07 -17.00 -11.25
N LEU A 83 -4.09 -17.89 -11.03
CA LEU A 83 -3.63 -18.78 -12.07
C LEU A 83 -4.89 -19.43 -12.65
N PRO A 84 -5.12 -19.39 -13.98
CA PRO A 84 -6.20 -20.19 -14.53
C PRO A 84 -5.91 -21.62 -14.08
N VAL A 85 -6.80 -22.17 -13.26
CA VAL A 85 -6.76 -23.58 -12.92
C VAL A 85 -6.86 -24.31 -14.26
N LEU A 86 -5.74 -24.78 -14.80
CA LEU A 86 -5.76 -25.77 -15.86
C LEU A 86 -6.34 -27.02 -15.20
N GLU A 87 -7.66 -27.14 -15.26
CA GLU A 87 -8.33 -28.40 -15.02
C GLU A 87 -7.81 -29.35 -16.10
N VAL A 88 -6.82 -30.14 -15.73
CA VAL A 88 -6.33 -31.25 -16.54
C VAL A 88 -7.47 -32.24 -16.62
N ALA A 89 -8.30 -32.07 -17.65
CA ALA A 89 -9.30 -33.04 -18.06
C ALA A 89 -8.56 -34.37 -18.28
N ARG A 90 -8.82 -35.31 -17.39
CA ARG A 90 -8.50 -36.72 -17.56
C ARG A 90 -9.56 -37.37 -18.44
#